data_AF-A0A7Y2A3Y9-F1
#
_entry.id   AF-A0A7Y2A3Y9-F1
#
_cell.length_a   1.000
_cell.length_b   1.000
_cell.length_c   1.000
_cell.angle_alpha   90.00
_cell.angle_beta   90.00
_cell.angle_gamma   90.00
#
_symmetry.space_group_name_H-M   'P 1'
#
loop_
_entity.id
_entity.type
_entity.pdbx_description
1 polymer ?
#
loop_
_entity_poly.entity_id
_entity_poly.type
_entity_poly.pdbx_seq_one_letter_code
_entity_poly.pdbx_strand_id
1 'polypeptide(L)' 'MTVIVGAARTPIGKFGGALSTVRAVELGGHAIGAAVERSGIDPNSVDEVFM' A
#
# COMPACT_ATOMS: atom_id res chain seq x y z
N MET A 1 5.81 -11.04 -20.49
CA MET A 1 6.85 -10.40 -19.67
C MET A 1 6.15 -9.70 -18.53
N THR A 2 6.52 -10.00 -17.29
CA THR A 2 5.90 -9.38 -16.11
C THR A 2 6.86 -8.34 -15.57
N VAL A 3 6.34 -7.16 -15.20
CA VAL A 3 7.12 -6.04 -14.69
C VAL A 3 6.48 -5.46 -13.43
N ILE A 4 7.30 -4.91 -12.55
CA ILE A 4 6.84 -4.18 -11.36
C ILE A 4 6.86 -2.70 -11.71
N VAL A 5 5.69 -2.07 -11.72
CA VAL A 5 5.52 -0.66 -12.11
C VAL A 5 5.49 0.30 -10.93
N GLY A 6 5.28 -0.19 -9.71
CA GLY A 6 5.24 0.64 -8.50
C GLY A 6 5.45 -0.17 -7.22
N ALA A 7 5.95 0.50 -6.18
CA ALA A 7 6.15 -0.08 -4.86
C ALA A 7 6.06 0.98 -3.76
N ALA A 8 5.47 0.60 -2.64
CA ALA A 8 5.42 1.43 -1.43
C ALA A 8 5.31 0.55 -0.18
N ARG A 9 5.64 1.14 0.96
CA ARG A 9 5.49 0.53 2.29
C ARG A 9 5.24 1.62 3.32
N THR A 10 4.55 1.27 4.40
CA THR A 10 4.49 2.11 5.59
C THR A 10 5.84 2.10 6.32
N PRO A 11 6.10 3.08 7.21
CA PRO A 11 7.15 2.96 8.21
C PRO A 11 6.91 1.74 9.11
N ILE A 12 7.98 1.21 9.70
CA ILE A 12 7.88 0.14 10.71
C ILE A 12 7.66 0.81 12.07
N GLY A 13 6.50 0.56 12.67
CA GLY A 13 6.18 1.03 14.01
C GLY A 13 6.79 0.15 15.10
N LYS A 14 6.99 0.73 16.29
CA LYS A 14 7.24 -0.04 17.52
C LYS A 14 5.91 -0.56 18.08
N PHE A 15 5.93 -1.72 18.73
CA PHE A 15 4.78 -2.22 19.48
C PHE A 15 4.31 -1.18 20.51
N GLY A 16 3.02 -0.84 20.51
CA GLY A 16 2.47 0.25 21.33
C GLY A 16 2.95 1.66 20.97
N GLY A 17 3.58 1.84 19.79
CA GLY A 17 4.15 3.12 19.34
C GLY A 17 3.16 3.99 18.54
N ALA A 18 3.71 4.87 17.71
CA ALA A 18 2.96 5.90 16.98
C ALA A 18 1.86 5.38 16.04
N LEU A 19 1.95 4.13 15.57
CA LEU A 19 0.95 3.51 14.68
C LEU A 19 -0.07 2.64 15.43
N SER A 20 0.00 2.55 16.77
CA SER A 20 -0.81 1.62 17.57
C SER A 20 -2.32 1.90 17.52
N THR A 21 -2.72 3.12 17.20
CA THR A 21 -4.12 3.53 17.10
C THR A 21 -4.68 3.41 15.68
N VAL A 22 -3.84 3.09 14.69
CA VAL A 22 -4.24 2.98 13.28
C VAL A 22 -4.62 1.53 12.98
N ARG A 23 -5.74 1.30 12.31
CA ARG A 23 -6.17 -0.07 11.98
C ARG A 23 -5.26 -0.67 10.93
N ALA A 24 -4.99 -1.97 11.02
CA ALA A 24 -4.14 -2.67 10.06
C ALA A 24 -4.62 -2.51 8.61
N VAL A 25 -5.93 -2.55 8.37
CA VAL A 25 -6.53 -2.35 7.04
C VAL A 25 -6.28 -0.94 6.47
N GLU A 26 -6.17 0.08 7.32
CA GLU A 26 -5.86 1.45 6.90
C GLU A 26 -4.40 1.57 6.50
N LEU A 27 -3.50 0.91 7.23
CA LEU A 27 -2.07 0.85 6.87
C LEU A 27 -1.85 0.09 5.55
N GLY A 28 -2.54 -1.04 5.36
CA GLY A 28 -2.51 -1.80 4.12
C GLY A 28 -3.04 -0.99 2.94
N GLY A 29 -4.22 -0.39 3.10
CA GLY A 29 -4.80 0.50 2.09
C GLY A 29 -3.91 1.69 1.74
N HIS A 30 -3.26 2.30 2.73
CA HIS A 30 -2.32 3.41 2.50
C HIS A 30 -1.10 2.96 1.68
N ALA A 31 -0.53 1.79 1.99
CA ALA A 31 0.59 1.24 1.22
C ALA A 31 0.20 0.92 -0.23
N ILE A 32 -0.96 0.29 -0.44
CA ILE A 32 -1.48 -0.05 -1.78
C ILE A 32 -1.73 1.23 -2.59
N GLY A 33 -2.44 2.20 -2.02
CA GLY A 33 -2.74 3.47 -2.69
C GLY A 33 -1.47 4.20 -3.14
N ALA A 34 -0.46 4.27 -2.26
CA ALA A 34 0.83 4.88 -2.61
C ALA A 34 1.59 4.12 -3.70
N ALA A 35 1.47 2.79 -3.77
CA ALA A 35 2.09 1.99 -4.83
C ALA A 35 1.41 2.22 -6.19
N VAL A 36 0.07 2.28 -6.21
CA VAL A 36 -0.73 2.59 -7.41
C VAL A 36 -0.42 4.01 -7.90
N GLU A 37 -0.42 5.00 -7.01
CA GLU A 37 -0.07 6.39 -7.34
C GLU A 37 1.32 6.50 -7.99
N ARG A 38 2.33 5.86 -7.39
CA ARG A 38 3.71 5.87 -7.93
C ARG A 38 3.86 5.15 -9.25
N SER A 39 2.99 4.17 -9.52
CA SER A 39 3.01 3.45 -10.80
C SER A 39 2.44 4.26 -11.96
N GLY A 40 1.66 5.30 -11.68
CA GLY A 40 1.03 6.16 -12.69
C GLY A 40 -0.05 5.47 -13.53
N ILE A 41 -0.50 4.28 -13.13
CA ILE A 41 -1.61 3.57 -13.79
C ILE A 41 -2.97 4.15 -13.40
N ASP A 42 -3.99 3.92 -14.23
CA ASP A 42 -5.38 4.18 -13.84
C ASP A 42 -5.79 3.20 -12.73
N PRO A 43 -6.23 3.66 -11.54
CA PRO A 43 -6.69 2.77 -10.48
C PRO A 43 -7.84 1.83 -10.90
N ASN A 44 -8.65 2.22 -11.88
CA ASN A 44 -9.75 1.39 -12.40
C ASN A 44 -9.27 0.26 -13.31
N SER A 45 -7.99 0.24 -13.72
CA SER A 45 -7.41 -0.84 -14.52
C SER A 45 -6.82 -1.97 -13.67
N VAL A 46 -7.03 -1.97 -12.36
CA VAL A 46 -6.57 -3.02 -11.45
C VAL A 46 -7.62 -4.14 -11.42
N ASP A 47 -7.24 -5.32 -11.90
CA ASP A 47 -8.14 -6.48 -11.93
C ASP A 47 -8.25 -7.15 -10.54
N GLU A 48 -7.13 -7.27 -9.82
CA GLU A 48 -7.05 -8.05 -8.58
C GLU A 48 -6.13 -7.38 -7.55
N VAL A 49 -6.48 -7.54 -6.27
CA VAL A 49 -5.68 -7.10 -5.13
C VAL A 49 -5.51 -8.26 -4.16
N PHE A 50 -4.27 -8.58 -3.81
CA PHE A 50 -3.93 -9.61 -2.83
C PHE A 50 -3.30 -8.97 -1.58
N MET A 51 -3.73 -9.40 -0.39
CA MET A 51 -3.25 -8.86 0.91
C MET A 51 -3.06 -9.96 1.94
#